data_AF-A0A316A526-F1
#
_entry.id   AF-A0A316A526-F1
#
_cell.length_a   1.000
_cell.length_b   1.000
_cell.length_c   1.000
_cell.angle_alpha   90.00
_cell.angle_beta   90.00
_cell.angle_gamma   90.00
#
_symmetry.space_group_name_H-M   'P 1'
#
loop_
_entity.id
_entity.type
_entity.pdbx_description
1 polymer ?
#
loop_
_entity_poly.entity_id
_entity_poly.type
_entity_poly.pdbx_seq_one_letter_code
_entity_poly.pdbx_strand_id
1 'polypeptide(L)'
;MRVAQLRSPRAVVVTAAAAVVVVLGVLQSAAPALAASERSFAGTTTVTTPPEGTEVPEQWRPTTAPGVTGVLYAVLPHPDDEFEVWSQVQNTPDLFKVFVLLTRGEQTANCAPDTPGYEPAVEPAPVPMPRGRWTASCEQARLDSWRGFFTDMAVTDPSVPATFTDRGAVTRLAGSRSTRVCRVDGEEDQCASRDRTARVWTDDGGHGALVVFDLGDGDLTPSEVAWAMQAVRDNRSRLGIDPTLPSRGVVGSYYDEVTAAGFQYRHPDHRAVAKVLWSTNFGLGPQMGAAGADDLRATVKGTVSETALDTAFGPEGAEWRGAHARRYGWLWRDDTDAVTGGVVHSYQVDRTGQRRLFHRAQLFWKTFDDAS
;
A
#
# COMPACT_ATOMS: atom_id res chain seq x y z
N MET A 1 -44.28 -47.26 -28.97
CA MET A 1 -42.94 -47.57 -29.50
C MET A 1 -42.61 -46.63 -30.64
N ARG A 2 -41.80 -45.59 -30.37
CA ARG A 2 -41.15 -44.75 -31.40
C ARG A 2 -39.71 -44.58 -30.96
N VAL A 3 -38.79 -45.10 -31.76
CA VAL A 3 -37.34 -45.04 -31.54
C VAL A 3 -36.82 -43.78 -32.22
N ALA A 4 -36.29 -42.84 -31.44
CA ALA A 4 -35.61 -41.66 -31.94
C ALA A 4 -34.13 -42.00 -32.19
N GLN A 5 -33.67 -41.88 -33.43
CA GLN A 5 -32.26 -41.99 -33.80
C GLN A 5 -31.53 -40.68 -33.48
N LEU A 6 -30.59 -40.74 -32.54
CA LEU A 6 -29.60 -39.69 -32.29
C LEU A 6 -28.50 -39.76 -33.35
N ARG A 7 -28.30 -38.66 -34.10
CA ARG A 7 -27.15 -38.47 -34.99
C ARG A 7 -25.99 -37.86 -34.21
N SER A 8 -24.82 -38.49 -34.29
CA SER A 8 -23.56 -38.00 -33.73
C SER A 8 -23.08 -36.71 -34.44
N PRO A 9 -22.49 -35.74 -33.72
CA PRO A 9 -21.86 -34.59 -34.34
C PRO A 9 -20.50 -34.99 -34.95
N ARG A 10 -20.27 -34.50 -36.17
CA ARG A 10 -19.00 -34.63 -36.90
C ARG A 10 -17.95 -33.73 -36.26
N ALA A 11 -16.79 -34.29 -35.95
CA ALA A 11 -15.59 -33.53 -35.60
C ALA A 11 -15.09 -32.76 -36.83
N VAL A 12 -14.97 -31.45 -36.70
CA VAL A 12 -14.30 -30.58 -37.67
C VAL A 12 -12.85 -30.45 -37.22
N VAL A 13 -11.94 -31.10 -37.94
CA VAL A 13 -10.50 -30.94 -37.78
C VAL A 13 -10.10 -29.70 -38.58
N VAL A 14 -9.72 -28.62 -37.90
CA VAL A 14 -9.08 -27.45 -38.51
C VAL A 14 -7.58 -27.61 -38.34
N THR A 15 -6.89 -28.02 -39.39
CA THR A 15 -5.43 -27.98 -39.49
C THR A 15 -4.99 -26.56 -39.84
N ALA A 16 -4.40 -25.84 -38.88
CA ALA A 16 -3.69 -24.59 -39.12
C ALA A 16 -2.25 -24.90 -39.56
N ALA A 17 -1.88 -24.48 -40.76
CA ALA A 17 -0.52 -24.56 -41.28
C ALA A 17 0.32 -23.43 -40.68
N ALA A 18 1.41 -23.80 -39.98
CA ALA A 18 2.41 -22.85 -39.51
C ALA A 18 3.37 -22.51 -40.66
N ALA A 19 3.36 -21.25 -41.11
CA ALA A 19 4.40 -20.70 -41.97
C ALA A 19 5.55 -20.19 -41.08
N VAL A 20 6.67 -20.90 -41.09
CA VAL A 20 7.93 -20.44 -40.47
C VAL A 20 8.65 -19.56 -41.50
N VAL A 21 8.63 -18.25 -41.28
CA VAL A 21 9.49 -17.31 -42.01
C VAL A 21 10.75 -17.08 -41.17
N VAL A 22 11.87 -17.65 -41.63
CA VAL A 22 13.21 -17.38 -41.07
C VAL A 22 13.71 -16.07 -41.68
N VAL A 23 13.70 -14.99 -40.90
CA VAL A 23 14.41 -13.75 -41.24
C VAL A 23 15.75 -13.75 -40.51
N LEU A 24 16.82 -14.08 -41.24
CA LEU A 24 18.20 -13.87 -40.78
C LEU A 24 18.56 -12.39 -40.97
N GLY A 25 18.34 -11.60 -39.93
CA GLY A 25 18.79 -10.21 -39.82
C GLY A 25 19.98 -10.10 -38.89
N VAL A 26 21.16 -9.83 -39.45
CA VAL A 26 22.38 -9.47 -38.72
C VAL A 26 22.18 -8.10 -38.09
N LEU A 27 22.11 -8.02 -36.77
CA LEU A 27 22.19 -6.77 -36.00
C LEU A 27 23.47 -6.78 -35.16
N GLN A 28 24.47 -6.03 -35.64
CA GLN A 28 25.59 -5.58 -34.83
C GLN A 28 25.07 -4.56 -33.81
N SER A 29 24.97 -4.95 -32.53
CA SER A 29 24.75 -4.02 -31.43
C SER A 29 26.10 -3.52 -30.90
N ALA A 30 26.44 -2.28 -31.24
CA ALA A 30 27.47 -1.52 -30.55
C ALA A 30 26.97 -1.12 -29.16
N ALA A 31 27.71 -1.47 -28.11
CA ALA A 31 27.49 -0.97 -26.77
C ALA A 31 28.09 0.44 -26.64
N PRO A 32 27.36 1.46 -26.13
CA PRO A 32 28.01 2.68 -25.67
C PRO A 32 28.51 2.46 -24.25
N ALA A 33 29.82 2.62 -24.05
CA ALA A 33 30.42 2.80 -22.74
C ALA A 33 29.93 4.13 -22.15
N LEU A 34 29.15 4.07 -21.08
CA LEU A 34 28.80 5.23 -20.27
C LEU A 34 30.02 5.60 -19.41
N ALA A 35 30.77 6.62 -19.86
CA ALA A 35 31.79 7.26 -19.07
C ALA A 35 31.13 8.09 -17.95
N ALA A 36 31.52 7.81 -16.69
CA ALA A 36 31.17 8.61 -15.54
C ALA A 36 31.80 10.01 -15.68
N SER A 37 30.96 11.04 -15.77
CA SER A 37 31.39 12.44 -15.70
C SER A 37 31.28 12.91 -14.25
N GLU A 38 32.37 12.81 -13.50
CA GLU A 38 32.55 13.53 -12.23
C GLU A 38 32.65 15.04 -12.52
N ARG A 39 31.53 15.76 -12.43
CA ARG A 39 31.55 17.22 -12.30
C ARG A 39 31.49 17.60 -10.83
N SER A 40 32.65 17.93 -10.28
CA SER A 40 32.80 18.64 -9.02
C SER A 40 32.06 19.99 -9.09
N PHE A 41 30.92 20.09 -8.42
CA PHE A 41 30.20 21.34 -8.23
C PHE A 41 30.68 22.00 -6.92
N ALA A 42 31.68 22.87 -7.03
CA ALA A 42 32.05 23.80 -5.96
C ALA A 42 31.09 25.00 -6.00
N GLY A 43 29.86 24.80 -5.50
CA GLY A 43 28.88 25.86 -5.30
C GLY A 43 28.83 26.25 -3.83
N THR A 44 29.36 27.43 -3.49
CA THR A 44 29.22 28.03 -2.15
C THR A 44 27.75 28.35 -1.93
N THR A 45 27.03 27.49 -1.21
CA THR A 45 25.62 27.73 -0.85
C THR A 45 25.57 28.78 0.26
N THR A 46 25.21 30.01 -0.09
CA THR A 46 24.88 31.05 0.89
C THR A 46 23.59 30.63 1.60
N VAL A 47 23.72 30.15 2.85
CA VAL A 47 22.58 29.85 3.73
C VAL A 47 21.89 31.17 4.05
N THR A 48 20.79 31.45 3.36
CA THR A 48 19.91 32.57 3.72
C THR A 48 19.13 32.15 4.95
N THR A 49 19.40 32.78 6.09
CA THR A 49 18.62 32.63 7.31
C THR A 49 17.16 32.96 7.00
N PRO A 50 16.19 32.11 7.39
CA PRO A 50 14.78 32.43 7.21
C PRO A 50 14.44 33.74 7.94
N PRO A 51 13.52 34.56 7.42
CA PRO A 51 13.05 35.75 8.13
C PRO A 51 12.48 35.34 9.49
N GLU A 52 13.02 35.95 10.55
CA GLU A 52 12.47 35.91 11.90
C GLU A 52 11.00 36.34 11.87
N GLY A 53 10.11 35.53 12.46
CA GLY A 53 8.75 35.99 12.80
C GLY A 53 7.57 35.20 12.25
N THR A 54 7.74 34.00 11.70
CA THR A 54 6.61 33.05 11.68
C THR A 54 6.65 32.29 13.00
N GLU A 55 5.72 32.58 13.92
CA GLU A 55 5.49 31.67 15.04
C GLU A 55 5.31 30.26 14.47
N VAL A 56 6.29 29.39 14.74
CA VAL A 56 6.14 27.97 14.46
C VAL A 56 4.94 27.57 15.31
N PRO A 57 3.82 27.11 14.71
CA PRO A 57 2.65 26.68 15.47
C PRO A 57 3.16 25.76 16.58
N GLU A 58 2.67 25.96 17.81
CA GLU A 58 3.09 25.21 18.99
C GLU A 58 3.37 23.76 18.59
N GLN A 59 4.66 23.44 18.50
CA GLN A 59 5.13 22.27 17.80
C GLN A 59 4.57 21.08 18.56
N TRP A 60 3.52 20.45 18.03
CA TRP A 60 2.86 19.36 18.73
C TRP A 60 3.91 18.28 19.00
N ARG A 61 3.99 17.87 20.27
CA ARG A 61 4.95 16.89 20.74
C ARG A 61 4.36 15.50 20.53
N PRO A 62 5.09 14.56 19.89
CA PRO A 62 4.68 13.17 19.83
C PRO A 62 4.35 12.65 21.24
N THR A 63 3.17 12.06 21.39
CA THR A 63 2.80 11.29 22.57
C THR A 63 3.18 9.85 22.31
N THR A 64 3.88 9.22 23.25
CA THR A 64 4.26 7.81 23.18
C THR A 64 3.61 7.07 24.34
N ALA A 65 2.88 5.99 24.04
CA ALA A 65 2.24 5.17 25.06
C ALA A 65 3.29 4.51 25.99
N PRO A 66 2.99 4.30 27.29
CA PRO A 66 3.88 3.55 28.17
C PRO A 66 4.20 2.16 27.63
N GLY A 67 5.47 1.75 27.70
CA GLY A 67 5.92 0.42 27.25
C GLY A 67 6.31 0.34 25.78
N VAL A 68 6.08 1.40 24.99
CA VAL A 68 6.58 1.49 23.61
C VAL A 68 8.11 1.68 23.63
N THR A 69 8.84 0.84 22.90
CA THR A 69 10.31 0.78 22.87
C THR A 69 10.92 0.88 21.48
N GLY A 70 10.10 1.08 20.45
CA GLY A 70 10.58 1.22 19.08
C GLY A 70 9.49 1.59 18.09
N VAL A 71 9.87 1.77 16.83
CA VAL A 71 8.97 2.16 15.74
C VAL A 71 8.95 1.12 14.64
N LEU A 72 7.77 0.67 14.24
CA LEU A 72 7.54 -0.12 13.04
C LEU A 72 6.90 0.76 11.96
N TYR A 73 7.44 0.73 10.75
CA TYR A 73 6.86 1.41 9.60
C TYR A 73 6.15 0.41 8.69
N ALA A 74 4.85 0.60 8.46
CA ALA A 74 4.08 -0.13 7.46
C ALA A 74 3.91 0.75 6.22
N VAL A 75 4.46 0.34 5.07
CA VAL A 75 4.49 1.13 3.83
C VAL A 75 3.45 0.58 2.87
N LEU A 76 2.42 1.38 2.62
CA LEU A 76 1.21 1.00 1.91
C LEU A 76 1.02 1.90 0.69
N PRO A 77 0.85 1.36 -0.52
CA PRO A 77 0.52 2.18 -1.67
C PRO A 77 -0.90 2.72 -1.57
N HIS A 78 -1.89 1.94 -1.11
CA HIS A 78 -3.31 2.30 -1.13
C HIS A 78 -4.02 2.12 0.22
N PRO A 79 -5.16 2.84 0.42
CA PRO A 79 -6.03 2.63 1.58
C PRO A 79 -6.89 1.36 1.44
N ASP A 80 -6.42 0.23 1.97
CA ASP A 80 -7.02 -1.12 2.05
C ASP A 80 -5.94 -2.21 2.13
N ASP A 81 -4.68 -1.84 1.92
CA ASP A 81 -3.52 -2.74 1.96
C ASP A 81 -3.02 -3.07 3.37
N GLU A 82 -3.45 -2.35 4.41
CA GLU A 82 -2.87 -2.47 5.76
C GLU A 82 -2.95 -3.88 6.33
N PHE A 83 -3.95 -4.66 5.92
CA PHE A 83 -4.09 -6.03 6.40
C PHE A 83 -3.06 -6.98 5.78
N GLU A 84 -2.45 -6.65 4.64
CA GLU A 84 -1.42 -7.48 3.99
C GLU A 84 -0.16 -7.67 4.85
N VAL A 85 0.06 -6.76 5.80
CA VAL A 85 1.22 -6.77 6.72
C VAL A 85 0.81 -7.05 8.17
N TRP A 86 -0.45 -7.41 8.43
CA TRP A 86 -1.05 -7.42 9.76
C TRP A 86 -0.38 -8.34 10.78
N SER A 87 0.28 -9.42 10.33
CA SER A 87 1.04 -10.32 11.22
C SER A 87 2.27 -9.65 11.86
N GLN A 88 2.77 -8.56 11.27
CA GLN A 88 3.85 -7.75 11.85
C GLN A 88 3.30 -6.60 12.72
N VAL A 89 2.02 -6.27 12.58
CA VAL A 89 1.36 -5.15 13.25
C VAL A 89 0.70 -5.59 14.56
N GLN A 90 -0.06 -6.68 14.52
CA GLN A 90 -0.93 -7.04 15.64
C GLN A 90 -0.16 -7.48 16.88
N ASN A 91 -0.76 -7.27 18.04
CA ASN A 91 -0.26 -7.71 19.34
C ASN A 91 1.20 -7.30 19.59
N THR A 92 1.58 -6.10 19.11
CA THR A 92 2.91 -5.50 19.33
C THR A 92 2.79 -4.23 20.20
N PRO A 93 2.40 -4.35 21.48
CA PRO A 93 2.19 -3.19 22.36
C PRO A 93 3.46 -2.38 22.61
N ASP A 94 4.63 -2.97 22.37
CA ASP A 94 5.94 -2.35 22.50
C ASP A 94 6.37 -1.53 21.26
N LEU A 95 5.56 -1.50 20.19
CA LEU A 95 5.88 -0.79 18.95
C LEU A 95 4.92 0.38 18.69
N PHE A 96 5.50 1.56 18.45
CA PHE A 96 4.85 2.71 17.83
C PHE A 96 4.67 2.41 16.35
N LYS A 97 3.43 2.36 15.87
CA LYS A 97 3.10 1.95 14.49
C LYS A 97 2.95 3.19 13.61
N VAL A 98 3.76 3.29 12.58
CA VAL A 98 3.67 4.35 11.58
C VAL A 98 3.17 3.74 10.28
N PHE A 99 1.93 4.03 9.92
CA PHE A 99 1.39 3.64 8.62
C PHE A 99 1.68 4.76 7.63
N VAL A 100 2.55 4.46 6.67
CA VAL A 100 2.98 5.35 5.60
C VAL A 100 2.19 5.01 4.35
N LEU A 101 1.20 5.81 4.05
CA LEU A 101 0.35 5.67 2.88
C LEU A 101 0.87 6.56 1.75
N LEU A 102 1.12 5.99 0.57
CA LEU A 102 1.82 6.68 -0.51
C LEU A 102 0.87 7.38 -1.49
N THR A 103 -0.33 6.84 -1.67
CA THR A 103 -1.40 7.42 -2.51
C THR A 103 -2.70 7.45 -1.73
N ARG A 104 -3.70 8.20 -2.19
CA ARG A 104 -5.01 8.27 -1.51
C ARG A 104 -6.03 7.30 -2.10
N GLY A 105 -5.59 6.40 -2.99
CA GLY A 105 -6.47 5.47 -3.72
C GLY A 105 -7.43 6.19 -4.66
N GLU A 106 -7.03 7.35 -5.17
CA GLU A 106 -7.87 8.26 -5.95
C GLU A 106 -8.23 7.72 -7.35
N GLN A 107 -7.49 6.73 -7.87
CA GLN A 107 -7.73 6.16 -9.20
C GLN A 107 -8.86 5.12 -9.21
N THR A 108 -9.26 4.62 -8.04
CA THR A 108 -10.20 3.48 -7.93
C THR A 108 -11.49 3.73 -8.69
N ALA A 109 -11.90 2.73 -9.49
CA ALA A 109 -13.14 2.79 -10.26
C ALA A 109 -14.38 3.02 -9.39
N ASN A 110 -14.32 2.55 -8.15
CA ASN A 110 -15.41 2.55 -7.19
C ASN A 110 -15.75 3.93 -6.63
N CYS A 111 -14.94 4.95 -6.93
CA CYS A 111 -15.29 6.34 -6.63
C CYS A 111 -16.31 6.94 -7.62
N ALA A 112 -16.67 6.25 -8.70
CA ALA A 112 -17.70 6.72 -9.61
C ALA A 112 -19.11 6.41 -9.07
N PRO A 113 -20.01 7.40 -8.96
CA PRO A 113 -21.30 7.29 -8.27
C PRO A 113 -22.29 6.32 -8.93
N ASP A 114 -22.04 5.96 -10.19
CA ASP A 114 -22.83 5.07 -11.01
C ASP A 114 -22.30 3.62 -11.01
N THR A 115 -21.21 3.32 -10.30
CA THR A 115 -20.66 1.96 -10.24
C THR A 115 -21.57 1.07 -9.39
N PRO A 116 -22.25 0.08 -9.99
CA PRO A 116 -23.01 -0.91 -9.22
C PRO A 116 -22.00 -1.85 -8.54
N GLY A 117 -22.05 -2.00 -7.22
CA GLY A 117 -21.07 -2.86 -6.57
C GLY A 117 -21.28 -3.13 -5.08
N TYR A 118 -21.82 -2.17 -4.33
CA TYR A 118 -21.97 -2.34 -2.89
C TYR A 118 -23.41 -2.66 -2.49
N GLU A 119 -23.57 -3.48 -1.46
CA GLU A 119 -24.87 -3.77 -0.85
C GLU A 119 -25.11 -2.78 0.31
N PRO A 120 -25.92 -1.71 0.16
CA PRO A 120 -25.98 -0.64 1.15
C PRO A 120 -26.44 -1.08 2.54
N ALA A 121 -27.14 -2.22 2.62
CA ALA A 121 -27.62 -2.80 3.88
C ALA A 121 -26.51 -3.47 4.70
N VAL A 122 -25.43 -3.90 4.04
CA VAL A 122 -24.31 -4.66 4.62
C VAL A 122 -23.03 -3.82 4.62
N GLU A 123 -22.87 -2.97 3.62
CA GLU A 123 -21.66 -2.22 3.28
C GLU A 123 -21.99 -0.73 3.24
N PRO A 124 -21.86 -0.01 4.37
CA PRO A 124 -22.24 1.38 4.42
C PRO A 124 -21.32 2.18 3.50
N ALA A 125 -21.94 2.88 2.56
CA ALA A 125 -21.22 3.76 1.66
C ALA A 125 -20.81 5.08 2.36
N PRO A 126 -19.73 5.73 1.90
CA PRO A 126 -19.35 7.03 2.39
C PRO A 126 -20.51 8.03 2.22
N VAL A 127 -20.70 8.88 3.23
CA VAL A 127 -21.70 9.95 3.18
C VAL A 127 -20.97 11.30 3.36
N PRO A 128 -20.94 12.17 2.33
CA PRO A 128 -21.53 12.00 1.00
C PRO A 128 -20.75 11.00 0.14
N MET A 129 -21.44 10.42 -0.85
CA MET A 129 -20.79 9.57 -1.85
C MET A 129 -19.73 10.35 -2.64
N PRO A 130 -18.59 9.72 -2.99
CA PRO A 130 -17.60 10.31 -3.88
C PRO A 130 -18.19 10.75 -5.22
N ARG A 131 -17.65 11.84 -5.78
CA ARG A 131 -18.10 12.45 -7.04
C ARG A 131 -17.34 11.95 -8.28
N GLY A 132 -16.56 10.89 -8.16
CA GLY A 132 -15.72 10.36 -9.22
C GLY A 132 -14.26 10.16 -8.80
N ARG A 133 -13.52 9.46 -9.67
CA ARG A 133 -12.06 9.28 -9.58
C ARG A 133 -11.34 10.62 -9.51
N TRP A 134 -10.20 10.65 -8.84
CA TRP A 134 -9.32 11.83 -8.75
C TRP A 134 -9.98 13.08 -8.17
N THR A 135 -11.08 12.90 -7.43
CA THR A 135 -11.74 14.00 -6.73
C THR A 135 -11.33 14.01 -5.27
N ALA A 136 -11.26 15.20 -4.67
CA ALA A 136 -11.05 15.35 -3.23
C ALA A 136 -12.10 14.58 -2.39
N SER A 137 -13.32 14.39 -2.92
CA SER A 137 -14.34 13.57 -2.26
C SER A 137 -14.02 12.06 -2.26
N CYS A 138 -13.40 11.55 -3.32
CA CYS A 138 -12.93 10.17 -3.40
C CYS A 138 -11.76 9.94 -2.43
N GLU A 139 -10.76 10.82 -2.49
CA GLU A 139 -9.62 10.79 -1.59
C GLU A 139 -10.07 10.81 -0.12
N GLN A 140 -10.94 11.75 0.25
CA GLN A 140 -11.42 11.85 1.63
C GLN A 140 -12.20 10.60 2.05
N ALA A 141 -13.06 10.04 1.19
CA ALA A 141 -13.80 8.82 1.50
C ALA A 141 -12.88 7.61 1.71
N ARG A 142 -11.83 7.45 0.88
CA ARG A 142 -10.82 6.39 1.05
C ARG A 142 -10.05 6.56 2.36
N LEU A 143 -9.63 7.78 2.69
CA LEU A 143 -8.94 8.08 3.95
C LEU A 143 -9.82 7.90 5.18
N ASP A 144 -11.12 8.21 5.09
CA ASP A 144 -12.08 7.97 6.18
C ASP A 144 -12.31 6.48 6.41
N SER A 145 -12.39 5.71 5.33
CA SER A 145 -12.48 4.25 5.37
C SER A 145 -11.27 3.66 6.09
N TRP A 146 -10.06 4.10 5.69
CA TRP A 146 -8.79 3.65 6.27
C TRP A 146 -8.62 3.98 7.74
N ARG A 147 -8.92 5.22 8.14
CA ARG A 147 -8.92 5.58 9.57
C ARG A 147 -9.93 4.76 10.36
N GLY A 148 -11.14 4.60 9.82
CA GLY A 148 -12.19 3.80 10.43
C GLY A 148 -11.82 2.32 10.58
N PHE A 149 -11.03 1.76 9.66
CA PHE A 149 -10.54 0.38 9.76
C PHE A 149 -9.68 0.20 11.01
N PHE A 150 -8.71 1.10 11.24
CA PHE A 150 -7.88 1.03 12.45
C PHE A 150 -8.67 1.20 13.75
N THR A 151 -9.63 2.13 13.78
CA THR A 151 -10.52 2.29 14.94
C THR A 151 -11.27 0.99 15.25
N ASP A 152 -11.77 0.30 14.23
CA ASP A 152 -12.47 -0.98 14.41
C ASP A 152 -11.52 -2.11 14.84
N MET A 153 -10.32 -2.18 14.25
CA MET A 153 -9.32 -3.19 14.61
C MET A 153 -8.82 -3.06 16.05
N ALA A 154 -8.71 -1.82 16.54
CA ALA A 154 -8.27 -1.52 17.89
C ALA A 154 -9.23 -1.99 18.99
N VAL A 155 -10.49 -2.30 18.64
CA VAL A 155 -11.48 -2.88 19.59
C VAL A 155 -10.96 -4.20 20.17
N THR A 156 -10.25 -4.98 19.38
CA THR A 156 -9.69 -6.28 19.80
C THR A 156 -8.19 -6.28 20.01
N ASP A 157 -7.48 -5.27 19.51
CA ASP A 157 -6.04 -5.09 19.70
C ASP A 157 -5.73 -3.65 20.11
N PRO A 158 -5.70 -3.34 21.42
CA PRO A 158 -5.44 -2.00 21.92
C PRO A 158 -4.04 -1.46 21.58
N SER A 159 -3.14 -2.27 21.00
CA SER A 159 -1.85 -1.78 20.51
C SER A 159 -1.94 -1.09 19.15
N VAL A 160 -3.07 -1.21 18.45
CA VAL A 160 -3.32 -0.54 17.16
C VAL A 160 -3.77 0.90 17.41
N PRO A 161 -3.22 1.90 16.71
CA PRO A 161 -3.66 3.29 16.84
C PRO A 161 -5.14 3.44 16.44
N ALA A 162 -5.94 4.17 17.21
CA ALA A 162 -7.39 4.13 17.10
C ALA A 162 -8.09 5.50 17.15
N THR A 163 -7.52 6.43 17.91
CA THR A 163 -8.13 7.74 18.21
C THR A 163 -7.29 8.83 17.60
N PHE A 164 -7.62 9.19 16.37
CA PHE A 164 -6.78 10.04 15.53
C PHE A 164 -7.13 11.53 15.63
N THR A 165 -6.17 12.35 16.07
CA THR A 165 -6.21 13.80 15.86
C THR A 165 -5.55 14.16 14.53
N ASP A 166 -6.26 14.91 13.68
CA ASP A 166 -5.70 15.49 12.44
C ASP A 166 -4.72 16.62 12.78
N ARG A 167 -3.46 16.45 12.39
CA ARG A 167 -2.39 17.45 12.58
C ARG A 167 -2.18 18.32 11.34
N GLY A 168 -2.98 18.09 10.30
CA GLY A 168 -2.94 18.83 9.04
C GLY A 168 -1.76 18.43 8.16
N ALA A 169 -1.43 19.34 7.24
CA ALA A 169 -0.40 19.17 6.24
C ALA A 169 0.98 19.57 6.78
N VAL A 170 1.94 18.65 6.71
CA VAL A 170 3.36 18.91 6.98
C VAL A 170 4.09 19.13 5.67
N THR A 171 4.35 20.39 5.34
CA THR A 171 4.98 20.80 4.08
C THR A 171 6.51 20.81 4.16
N ARG A 172 7.21 20.97 3.04
CA ARG A 172 8.68 21.11 2.98
C ARG A 172 9.40 19.97 3.71
N LEU A 173 8.95 18.74 3.50
CA LEU A 173 9.64 17.57 4.06
C LEU A 173 11.06 17.46 3.47
N ALA A 174 12.03 17.19 4.34
CA ALA A 174 13.39 16.85 3.93
C ALA A 174 13.40 15.60 3.03
N GLY A 175 14.39 15.49 2.14
CA GLY A 175 14.52 14.41 1.16
C GLY A 175 15.11 14.92 -0.16
N SER A 176 15.55 14.01 -1.03
CA SER A 176 16.20 14.38 -2.31
C SER A 176 15.37 15.41 -3.09
N ARG A 177 15.88 16.64 -3.26
CA ARG A 177 15.17 17.74 -3.94
C ARG A 177 14.97 17.53 -5.45
N SER A 178 15.59 16.47 -6.00
CA SER A 178 15.55 16.14 -7.42
C SER A 178 14.47 15.14 -7.81
N THR A 179 13.85 14.42 -6.87
CA THR A 179 12.73 13.52 -7.18
C THR A 179 11.54 14.35 -7.67
N ARG A 180 11.14 14.10 -8.92
CA ARG A 180 9.91 14.60 -9.53
C ARG A 180 8.77 13.73 -9.03
N VAL A 181 7.69 14.36 -8.57
CA VAL A 181 6.43 13.67 -8.27
C VAL A 181 5.51 13.92 -9.47
N CYS A 182 5.01 12.86 -10.09
CA CYS A 182 4.05 12.91 -11.19
C CYS A 182 2.79 12.18 -10.75
N ARG A 183 1.61 12.70 -11.14
CA ARG A 183 0.36 11.98 -10.96
C ARG A 183 -0.29 11.76 -12.32
N VAL A 184 -0.96 10.62 -12.50
CA VAL A 184 -1.70 10.30 -13.74
C VAL A 184 -2.80 11.32 -14.06
N ASP A 185 -3.41 11.92 -13.04
CA ASP A 185 -4.49 12.90 -13.16
C ASP A 185 -3.98 14.36 -13.23
N GLY A 186 -2.67 14.58 -13.14
CA GLY A 186 -2.05 15.88 -13.37
C GLY A 186 -1.87 16.15 -14.86
N GLU A 187 -1.83 17.42 -15.26
CA GLU A 187 -1.39 17.78 -16.62
C GLU A 187 0.06 17.31 -16.85
N GLU A 188 0.42 16.95 -18.09
CA GLU A 188 1.74 16.38 -18.43
C GLU A 188 2.92 17.35 -18.11
N ASP A 189 2.65 18.66 -18.13
CA ASP A 189 3.56 19.73 -17.70
C ASP A 189 3.50 20.02 -16.18
N GLN A 190 2.51 19.46 -15.47
CA GLN A 190 2.26 19.55 -14.02
C GLN A 190 2.81 18.40 -13.19
N CYS A 191 3.72 17.58 -13.72
CA CYS A 191 4.72 16.88 -12.90
C CYS A 191 5.66 17.87 -12.12
N ALA A 192 5.15 19.05 -11.79
CA ALA A 192 5.76 20.25 -11.25
C ALA A 192 5.16 20.65 -9.90
N SER A 193 4.19 19.91 -9.39
CA SER A 193 3.92 19.94 -7.97
C SER A 193 5.06 19.22 -7.26
N ARG A 194 6.05 20.00 -6.80
CA ARG A 194 7.00 19.59 -5.75
C ARG A 194 6.24 19.39 -4.42
N ASP A 195 5.02 18.87 -4.45
CA ASP A 195 4.22 18.71 -3.25
C ASP A 195 4.87 17.65 -2.39
N ARG A 196 5.71 18.16 -1.50
CA ARG A 196 6.50 17.43 -0.52
C ARG A 196 5.81 17.53 0.82
N THR A 197 4.51 17.27 0.77
CA THR A 197 3.61 17.38 1.88
C THR A 197 3.12 16.00 2.23
N ALA A 198 3.01 15.75 3.52
CA ALA A 198 2.22 14.65 4.03
C ALA A 198 1.10 15.21 4.90
N ARG A 199 -0.09 14.62 4.83
CA ARG A 199 -1.12 14.84 5.85
C ARG A 199 -0.88 13.85 6.98
N VAL A 200 -0.99 14.33 8.22
CA VAL A 200 -0.62 13.55 9.40
C VAL A 200 -1.80 13.44 10.35
N TRP A 201 -2.07 12.21 10.79
CA TRP A 201 -2.90 11.95 11.96
C TRP A 201 -2.08 11.23 13.02
N THR A 202 -2.36 11.53 14.27
CA THR A 202 -1.61 10.94 15.40
C THR A 202 -2.60 10.34 16.36
N ASP A 203 -2.28 9.16 16.86
CA ASP A 203 -3.09 8.52 17.87
C ASP A 203 -2.93 9.22 19.22
N ASP A 204 -4.05 9.63 19.82
CA ASP A 204 -4.07 10.32 21.12
C ASP A 204 -3.66 9.39 22.27
N GLY A 205 -3.76 8.06 22.07
CA GLY A 205 -3.22 7.04 22.97
C GLY A 205 -1.71 6.87 22.89
N GLY A 206 -1.06 7.44 21.87
CA GLY A 206 0.39 7.34 21.67
C GLY A 206 0.87 6.01 21.09
N HIS A 207 -0.01 5.25 20.41
CA HIS A 207 0.34 3.96 19.81
C HIS A 207 0.85 4.08 18.37
N GLY A 208 0.67 5.23 17.71
CA GLY A 208 1.07 5.36 16.32
C GLY A 208 0.71 6.67 15.64
N ALA A 209 1.02 6.72 14.34
CA ALA A 209 0.69 7.82 13.45
C ALA A 209 0.33 7.29 12.05
N LEU A 210 -0.50 8.05 11.35
CA LEU A 210 -0.80 7.87 9.93
C LEU A 210 -0.13 9.01 9.17
N VAL A 211 0.76 8.67 8.24
CA VAL A 211 1.47 9.63 7.40
C VAL A 211 1.06 9.38 5.95
N VAL A 212 0.34 10.34 5.37
CA VAL A 212 -0.30 10.17 4.06
C VAL A 212 0.29 11.13 3.05
N PHE A 213 0.92 10.56 2.03
CA PHE A 213 1.34 11.28 0.83
C PHE A 213 0.27 11.20 -0.25
N ASP A 214 0.55 11.86 -1.38
CA ASP A 214 -0.39 12.01 -2.49
C ASP A 214 0.35 11.88 -3.82
N LEU A 215 1.08 10.76 -3.97
CA LEU A 215 2.11 10.57 -4.99
C LEU A 215 1.59 10.09 -6.34
N GLY A 216 0.28 9.95 -6.51
CA GLY A 216 -0.33 9.47 -7.74
C GLY A 216 -0.64 7.98 -7.67
N ASP A 217 -1.93 7.65 -7.56
CA ASP A 217 -2.42 6.28 -7.66
C ASP A 217 -2.36 5.75 -9.10
N GLY A 218 -1.68 4.63 -9.28
CA GLY A 218 -1.52 3.88 -10.52
C GLY A 218 -0.25 4.18 -11.33
N ASP A 219 0.55 5.16 -10.91
CA ASP A 219 1.85 5.49 -11.52
C ASP A 219 3.02 5.65 -10.54
N LEU A 220 2.83 5.20 -9.29
CA LEU A 220 3.83 5.35 -8.25
C LEU A 220 5.18 4.77 -8.68
N THR A 221 6.22 5.59 -8.65
CA THR A 221 7.57 5.20 -9.08
C THR A 221 8.46 4.81 -7.89
N PRO A 222 9.48 3.96 -8.12
CA PRO A 222 10.48 3.66 -7.09
C PRO A 222 11.16 4.90 -6.47
N SER A 223 11.37 5.95 -7.25
CA SER A 223 12.00 7.17 -6.76
C SER A 223 11.10 7.94 -5.79
N GLU A 224 9.79 7.95 -6.02
CA GLU A 224 8.79 8.57 -5.14
C GLU A 224 8.66 7.81 -3.82
N VAL A 225 8.59 6.48 -3.85
CA VAL A 225 8.59 5.66 -2.62
C VAL A 225 9.86 5.89 -1.81
N ALA A 226 11.03 5.88 -2.46
CA ALA A 226 12.30 6.11 -1.77
C ALA A 226 12.37 7.51 -1.15
N TRP A 227 11.88 8.53 -1.86
CA TRP A 227 11.78 9.88 -1.32
C TRP A 227 10.82 9.94 -0.12
N ALA A 228 9.65 9.32 -0.19
CA ALA A 228 8.65 9.33 0.88
C ALA A 228 9.20 8.69 2.17
N MET A 229 9.87 7.54 2.05
CA MET A 229 10.48 6.86 3.20
C MET A 229 11.64 7.65 3.81
N GLN A 230 12.48 8.29 2.98
CA GLN A 230 13.50 9.23 3.48
C GLN A 230 12.86 10.43 4.18
N ALA A 231 11.78 10.98 3.63
CA ALA A 231 11.04 12.07 4.23
C ALA A 231 10.45 11.68 5.60
N VAL A 232 9.90 10.47 5.74
CA VAL A 232 9.41 9.96 7.02
C VAL A 232 10.53 9.86 8.05
N ARG A 233 11.66 9.23 7.67
CA ARG A 233 12.83 9.09 8.56
C ARG A 233 13.41 10.43 8.99
N ASP A 234 13.60 11.35 8.06
CA ASP A 234 14.33 12.60 8.30
C ASP A 234 13.44 13.67 8.97
N ASN A 235 12.12 13.46 9.06
CA ASN A 235 11.17 14.42 9.63
C ASN A 235 10.33 13.84 10.76
N ARG A 236 10.79 12.78 11.45
CA ARG A 236 10.04 12.06 12.50
C ARG A 236 9.29 12.97 13.47
N SER A 237 9.97 13.92 14.11
CA SER A 237 9.34 14.82 15.08
C SER A 237 8.24 15.69 14.49
N ARG A 238 8.39 16.11 13.22
CA ARG A 238 7.39 16.92 12.49
C ARG A 238 6.19 16.08 12.04
N LEU A 239 6.40 14.78 11.85
CA LEU A 239 5.40 13.81 11.42
C LEU A 239 4.76 13.05 12.59
N GLY A 240 5.10 13.43 13.83
CA GLY A 240 4.50 12.82 15.00
C GLY A 240 5.03 11.52 15.48
N ILE A 241 6.25 11.24 15.05
CA ILE A 241 6.96 10.04 15.41
C ILE A 241 7.99 10.50 16.44
N ASP A 242 7.91 9.93 17.63
CA ASP A 242 8.88 10.21 18.70
C ASP A 242 10.30 9.95 18.17
N PRO A 243 11.17 10.97 18.05
CA PRO A 243 12.49 10.82 17.46
C PRO A 243 13.46 10.05 18.37
N THR A 244 13.09 9.79 19.63
CA THR A 244 13.94 9.07 20.60
C THR A 244 13.80 7.56 20.50
N LEU A 245 12.71 7.06 19.92
CA LEU A 245 12.48 5.63 19.75
C LEU A 245 13.38 5.05 18.64
N PRO A 246 14.06 3.92 18.85
CA PRO A 246 14.78 3.25 17.75
C PRO A 246 13.81 2.71 16.71
N SER A 247 14.21 2.73 15.44
CA SER A 247 13.47 2.05 14.37
C SER A 247 13.69 0.53 14.48
N ARG A 248 12.61 -0.25 14.40
CA ARG A 248 12.61 -1.72 14.56
C ARG A 248 12.38 -2.48 13.26
N GLY A 249 12.00 -1.77 12.20
CA GLY A 249 11.88 -2.33 10.87
C GLY A 249 10.88 -1.58 10.00
N VAL A 250 10.84 -1.99 8.75
CA VAL A 250 9.89 -1.54 7.73
C VAL A 250 9.25 -2.78 7.12
N VAL A 251 7.94 -2.77 6.94
CA VAL A 251 7.20 -3.81 6.24
C VAL A 251 6.38 -3.18 5.12
N GLY A 252 6.50 -3.68 3.90
CA GLY A 252 5.75 -3.24 2.73
C GLY A 252 4.61 -4.18 2.36
N SER A 253 3.63 -3.61 1.68
CA SER A 253 2.47 -4.29 1.08
C SER A 253 2.87 -5.47 0.17
N TYR A 254 1.91 -6.35 -0.06
CA TYR A 254 2.04 -7.56 -0.85
C TYR A 254 2.26 -7.23 -2.31
N TYR A 255 3.18 -7.96 -2.94
CA TYR A 255 3.38 -7.86 -4.37
C TYR A 255 3.83 -9.19 -4.94
N ASP A 256 3.20 -9.61 -6.03
CA ASP A 256 3.57 -10.84 -6.72
C ASP A 256 3.20 -10.82 -8.22
N GLU A 257 4.19 -11.02 -9.08
CA GLU A 257 4.01 -11.06 -10.54
C GLU A 257 3.92 -12.48 -11.11
N VAL A 258 4.44 -13.51 -10.42
CA VAL A 258 4.97 -14.73 -11.07
C VAL A 258 4.42 -16.03 -10.48
N THR A 259 3.66 -15.99 -9.38
CA THR A 259 3.43 -17.22 -8.61
C THR A 259 2.32 -18.14 -9.12
N ALA A 260 2.53 -19.43 -8.91
CA ALA A 260 1.56 -20.50 -9.12
C ALA A 260 0.84 -20.89 -7.82
N ALA A 261 1.42 -20.58 -6.65
CA ALA A 261 0.89 -20.93 -5.34
C ALA A 261 0.41 -19.74 -4.48
N GLY A 262 0.76 -18.50 -4.87
CA GLY A 262 0.29 -17.25 -4.24
C GLY A 262 -0.84 -16.54 -5.00
N PHE A 263 -1.29 -15.41 -4.45
CA PHE A 263 -2.22 -14.51 -5.12
C PHE A 263 -1.46 -13.63 -6.11
N GLN A 264 -1.83 -13.65 -7.39
CA GLN A 264 -1.17 -12.83 -8.40
C GLN A 264 -1.65 -11.38 -8.28
N TYR A 265 -0.75 -10.46 -7.95
CA TYR A 265 -1.09 -9.05 -7.75
C TYR A 265 -0.07 -8.12 -8.42
N ARG A 266 -0.37 -7.76 -9.68
CA ARG A 266 0.53 -7.04 -10.59
C ARG A 266 0.36 -5.52 -10.55
N HIS A 267 -0.12 -4.97 -9.45
CA HIS A 267 -0.34 -3.53 -9.34
C HIS A 267 1.01 -2.78 -9.41
N PRO A 268 1.16 -1.76 -10.28
CA PRO A 268 2.42 -1.04 -10.44
C PRO A 268 2.92 -0.39 -9.14
N ASP A 269 2.02 0.14 -8.31
CA ASP A 269 2.38 0.81 -7.07
C ASP A 269 2.93 -0.18 -6.02
N HIS A 270 2.31 -1.36 -5.88
CA HIS A 270 2.84 -2.44 -5.04
C HIS A 270 4.21 -2.91 -5.53
N ARG A 271 4.40 -3.01 -6.86
CA ARG A 271 5.71 -3.30 -7.46
C ARG A 271 6.75 -2.24 -7.07
N ALA A 272 6.39 -0.96 -7.09
CA ALA A 272 7.29 0.13 -6.72
C ALA A 272 7.71 0.04 -5.25
N VAL A 273 6.77 -0.22 -4.34
CA VAL A 273 7.04 -0.45 -2.91
C VAL A 273 7.98 -1.63 -2.71
N ALA A 274 7.62 -2.80 -3.25
CA ALA A 274 8.42 -4.02 -3.11
C ALA A 274 9.84 -3.85 -3.66
N LYS A 275 9.98 -3.22 -4.83
CA LYS A 275 11.29 -2.95 -5.45
C LYS A 275 12.16 -2.06 -4.57
N VAL A 276 11.59 -0.99 -4.00
CA VAL A 276 12.35 0.00 -3.22
C VAL A 276 12.77 -0.54 -1.88
N LEU A 277 11.88 -1.21 -1.16
CA LEU A 277 12.22 -1.85 0.11
C LEU A 277 13.26 -2.96 -0.08
N TRP A 278 13.28 -3.62 -1.25
CA TRP A 278 14.32 -4.60 -1.57
C TRP A 278 15.68 -3.95 -1.84
N SER A 279 15.72 -2.87 -2.64
CA SER A 279 16.98 -2.34 -3.18
C SER A 279 17.62 -1.21 -2.37
N THR A 280 16.90 -0.58 -1.46
CA THR A 280 17.35 0.65 -0.77
C THR A 280 17.34 0.46 0.73
N ASN A 281 18.50 0.58 1.38
CA ASN A 281 18.58 0.57 2.84
C ASN A 281 18.24 1.96 3.40
N PHE A 282 17.16 2.07 4.16
CA PHE A 282 16.74 3.31 4.81
C PHE A 282 17.39 3.54 6.18
N GLY A 283 18.09 2.55 6.74
CA GLY A 283 18.62 2.60 8.09
C GLY A 283 17.51 2.55 9.16
N LEU A 284 16.41 1.87 8.86
CA LEU A 284 15.22 1.77 9.71
C LEU A 284 15.07 0.39 10.38
N GLY A 285 16.14 -0.42 10.37
CA GLY A 285 16.13 -1.83 10.78
C GLY A 285 15.84 -2.76 9.59
N PRO A 286 15.41 -4.01 9.87
CA PRO A 286 15.01 -4.96 8.85
C PRO A 286 13.96 -4.40 7.90
N GLN A 287 14.10 -4.69 6.61
CA GLN A 287 13.11 -4.32 5.61
C GLN A 287 12.47 -5.57 5.03
N MET A 288 11.15 -5.61 5.05
CA MET A 288 10.36 -6.75 4.64
C MET A 288 9.36 -6.32 3.58
N GLY A 289 9.01 -7.23 2.68
CA GLY A 289 7.85 -7.07 1.80
C GLY A 289 7.03 -8.35 1.80
N ALA A 290 5.71 -8.20 1.90
CA ALA A 290 4.80 -9.34 1.85
C ALA A 290 4.88 -10.01 0.47
N ALA A 291 4.86 -11.35 0.48
CA ALA A 291 5.16 -12.18 -0.68
C ALA A 291 4.32 -13.47 -0.70
N GLY A 292 4.17 -14.06 -1.88
CA GLY A 292 3.50 -15.36 -2.06
C GLY A 292 4.31 -16.55 -1.55
N ALA A 293 3.65 -17.70 -1.41
CA ALA A 293 4.18 -18.92 -0.80
C ALA A 293 5.38 -19.53 -1.53
N ASP A 294 5.47 -19.27 -2.82
CA ASP A 294 6.49 -19.73 -3.74
C ASP A 294 7.53 -18.65 -4.08
N ASP A 295 7.47 -17.46 -3.44
CA ASP A 295 8.61 -16.55 -3.48
C ASP A 295 9.77 -17.14 -2.68
N LEU A 296 10.81 -17.59 -3.39
CA LEU A 296 12.01 -18.20 -2.80
C LEU A 296 12.79 -17.25 -1.87
N ARG A 297 12.51 -15.95 -1.93
CA ARG A 297 13.11 -14.93 -1.05
C ARG A 297 12.36 -14.84 0.29
N ALA A 298 11.16 -15.41 0.41
CA ALA A 298 10.37 -15.35 1.63
C ALA A 298 11.02 -16.17 2.75
N THR A 299 11.58 -15.47 3.75
CA THR A 299 12.30 -16.07 4.88
C THR A 299 11.63 -15.82 6.23
N VAL A 300 10.72 -14.86 6.30
CA VAL A 300 9.97 -14.52 7.52
C VAL A 300 8.53 -14.99 7.35
N LYS A 301 8.00 -15.62 8.40
CA LYS A 301 6.62 -16.11 8.45
C LYS A 301 5.90 -15.48 9.64
N GLY A 302 4.74 -14.90 9.37
CA GLY A 302 3.82 -14.40 10.36
C GLY A 302 2.49 -15.12 10.26
N THR A 303 1.73 -15.14 11.34
CA THR A 303 0.36 -15.66 11.34
C THR A 303 -0.54 -14.62 11.97
N VAL A 304 -1.56 -14.22 11.23
CA VAL A 304 -2.62 -13.39 11.79
C VAL A 304 -3.45 -14.19 12.78
N SER A 305 -3.68 -13.65 13.97
CA SER A 305 -4.55 -14.28 14.96
C SER A 305 -5.97 -14.41 14.42
N GLU A 306 -6.68 -15.46 14.84
CA GLU A 306 -8.10 -15.61 14.47
C GLU A 306 -8.91 -14.41 14.96
N THR A 307 -8.61 -13.86 16.15
CA THR A 307 -9.25 -12.64 16.65
C THR A 307 -9.09 -11.48 15.67
N ALA A 308 -7.88 -11.16 15.23
CA ALA A 308 -7.68 -10.09 14.26
C ALA A 308 -8.38 -10.38 12.92
N LEU A 309 -8.36 -11.63 12.47
CA LEU A 309 -8.99 -12.04 11.23
C LEU A 309 -10.52 -11.96 11.29
N ASP A 310 -11.11 -12.31 12.43
CA ASP A 310 -12.55 -12.17 12.70
C ASP A 310 -12.95 -10.70 12.89
N THR A 311 -12.10 -9.88 13.52
CA THR A 311 -12.37 -8.44 13.60
C THR A 311 -12.36 -7.79 12.21
N ALA A 312 -11.40 -8.16 11.36
CA ALA A 312 -11.26 -7.60 10.03
C ALA A 312 -12.30 -8.13 9.03
N PHE A 313 -12.55 -9.43 9.04
CA PHE A 313 -13.32 -10.14 8.01
C PHE A 313 -14.36 -11.11 8.57
N GLY A 314 -14.60 -11.15 9.88
CA GLY A 314 -15.52 -12.09 10.49
C GLY A 314 -16.99 -11.75 10.25
N PRO A 315 -17.89 -12.70 10.52
CA PRO A 315 -19.32 -12.46 10.48
C PRO A 315 -19.80 -11.67 11.70
N GLU A 316 -20.81 -10.83 11.50
CA GLU A 316 -21.64 -10.25 12.55
C GLU A 316 -23.04 -10.86 12.41
N GLY A 317 -23.31 -11.92 13.18
CA GLY A 317 -24.52 -12.71 13.01
C GLY A 317 -24.47 -13.58 11.75
N ALA A 318 -25.42 -13.36 10.83
CA ALA A 318 -25.52 -14.12 9.57
C ALA A 318 -24.78 -13.45 8.39
N GLU A 319 -24.26 -12.23 8.58
CA GLU A 319 -23.69 -11.42 7.51
C GLU A 319 -22.19 -11.17 7.76
N TRP A 320 -21.41 -11.08 6.69
CA TRP A 320 -19.98 -10.77 6.77
C TRP A 320 -19.78 -9.27 6.94
N ARG A 321 -19.65 -8.80 8.19
CA ARG A 321 -19.58 -7.37 8.55
C ARG A 321 -18.32 -7.00 9.33
N GLY A 322 -17.19 -7.67 9.09
CA GLY A 322 -15.90 -7.27 9.69
C GLY A 322 -15.51 -5.83 9.34
N ALA A 323 -14.47 -5.31 10.00
CA ALA A 323 -13.96 -3.94 9.78
C ALA A 323 -13.75 -3.62 8.29
N HIS A 324 -13.27 -4.59 7.52
CA HIS A 324 -13.06 -4.41 6.09
C HIS A 324 -14.38 -4.18 5.33
N ALA A 325 -15.43 -4.98 5.60
CA ALA A 325 -16.73 -4.79 4.98
C ALA A 325 -17.39 -3.46 5.42
N ARG A 326 -17.30 -3.11 6.71
CA ARG A 326 -17.88 -1.86 7.24
C ARG A 326 -17.21 -0.60 6.69
N ARG A 327 -15.93 -0.67 6.35
CA ARG A 327 -15.15 0.51 5.97
C ARG A 327 -14.88 0.59 4.48
N TYR A 328 -14.67 -0.56 3.85
CA TYR A 328 -14.33 -0.65 2.43
C TYR A 328 -15.35 -1.40 1.59
N GLY A 329 -16.46 -1.90 2.17
CA GLY A 329 -17.49 -2.60 1.40
C GLY A 329 -18.09 -1.74 0.28
N TRP A 330 -18.02 -0.42 0.35
CA TRP A 330 -18.41 0.45 -0.77
C TRP A 330 -17.50 0.35 -2.01
N LEU A 331 -16.33 -0.26 -1.87
CA LEU A 331 -15.38 -0.59 -2.92
C LEU A 331 -15.59 -2.02 -3.44
N TRP A 332 -16.60 -2.71 -2.92
CA TRP A 332 -16.90 -4.08 -3.27
C TRP A 332 -17.31 -4.18 -4.74
N ARG A 333 -16.86 -5.27 -5.35
CA ARG A 333 -17.29 -5.70 -6.66
C ARG A 333 -17.30 -7.21 -6.70
N ASP A 334 -18.27 -7.77 -7.40
CA ASP A 334 -18.20 -9.15 -7.83
C ASP A 334 -17.16 -9.25 -8.96
N ASP A 335 -16.09 -9.98 -8.70
CA ASP A 335 -15.13 -10.44 -9.71
C ASP A 335 -15.44 -11.90 -10.09
N THR A 336 -14.76 -12.41 -11.11
CA THR A 336 -14.83 -13.81 -11.51
C THR A 336 -13.52 -14.49 -11.17
N ASP A 337 -13.59 -15.58 -10.40
CA ASP A 337 -12.42 -16.42 -10.12
C ASP A 337 -11.83 -16.92 -11.43
N ALA A 338 -10.59 -16.55 -11.74
CA ALA A 338 -9.96 -16.95 -13.00
C ALA A 338 -9.79 -18.49 -13.12
N VAL A 339 -9.79 -19.22 -12.00
CA VAL A 339 -9.59 -20.68 -11.97
C VAL A 339 -10.90 -21.42 -12.03
N THR A 340 -11.91 -20.99 -11.26
CA THR A 340 -13.19 -21.70 -11.13
C THR A 340 -14.30 -21.11 -11.98
N GLY A 341 -14.16 -19.87 -12.46
CA GLY A 341 -15.21 -19.13 -13.16
C GLY A 341 -16.39 -18.71 -12.25
N GLY A 342 -16.31 -18.96 -10.94
CA GLY A 342 -17.32 -18.57 -9.98
C GLY A 342 -17.20 -17.09 -9.59
N VAL A 343 -18.27 -16.53 -9.03
CA VAL A 343 -18.22 -15.18 -8.47
C VAL A 343 -17.28 -15.16 -7.27
N VAL A 344 -16.31 -14.26 -7.28
CA VAL A 344 -15.41 -13.95 -6.18
C VAL A 344 -15.73 -12.56 -5.73
N HIS A 345 -15.92 -12.42 -4.44
CA HIS A 345 -16.12 -11.13 -3.85
C HIS A 345 -14.76 -10.43 -3.64
N SER A 346 -14.66 -9.15 -4.01
CA SER A 346 -13.53 -8.31 -3.59
C SER A 346 -13.35 -8.43 -2.07
N TYR A 347 -12.11 -8.55 -1.61
CA TYR A 347 -11.75 -8.62 -0.18
C TYR A 347 -12.08 -9.92 0.57
N GLN A 348 -12.16 -11.05 -0.14
CA GLN A 348 -12.13 -12.36 0.52
C GLN A 348 -10.81 -12.60 1.26
N VAL A 349 -10.90 -13.22 2.43
CA VAL A 349 -9.74 -13.68 3.20
C VAL A 349 -9.54 -15.18 3.04
N ASP A 350 -8.32 -15.60 2.75
CA ASP A 350 -7.94 -17.02 2.82
C ASP A 350 -7.46 -17.37 4.24
N ARG A 351 -8.26 -18.15 4.96
CA ARG A 351 -7.93 -18.61 6.32
C ARG A 351 -6.91 -19.75 6.36
N THR A 352 -6.75 -20.48 5.25
CA THR A 352 -6.03 -21.76 5.22
C THR A 352 -4.84 -21.79 4.25
N GLY A 353 -4.82 -20.90 3.28
CA GLY A 353 -3.78 -20.79 2.26
C GLY A 353 -3.43 -19.33 1.96
N GLN A 354 -3.02 -19.08 0.70
CA GLN A 354 -2.67 -17.75 0.19
C GLN A 354 -3.28 -17.48 -1.19
N ARG A 355 -4.45 -18.07 -1.49
CA ARG A 355 -5.12 -17.90 -2.79
C ARG A 355 -5.80 -16.54 -2.93
N ARG A 356 -5.83 -15.75 -1.87
CA ARG A 356 -6.43 -14.41 -1.82
C ARG A 356 -5.38 -13.42 -1.31
N LEU A 357 -5.56 -12.16 -1.69
CA LEU A 357 -4.69 -11.05 -1.29
C LEU A 357 -4.57 -11.00 0.23
N PHE A 358 -5.71 -10.99 0.92
CA PHE A 358 -5.75 -11.11 2.37
C PHE A 358 -5.74 -12.57 2.76
N HIS A 359 -4.81 -12.93 3.63
CA HIS A 359 -4.68 -14.29 4.10
C HIS A 359 -4.04 -14.33 5.48
N ARG A 360 -4.33 -15.41 6.22
CA ARG A 360 -3.88 -15.56 7.60
C ARG A 360 -2.37 -15.81 7.71
N ALA A 361 -1.84 -16.69 6.87
CA ALA A 361 -0.43 -17.08 6.90
C ALA A 361 0.37 -16.12 6.01
N GLN A 362 0.95 -15.08 6.58
CA GLN A 362 1.68 -14.05 5.82
C GLN A 362 3.16 -14.40 5.74
N LEU A 363 3.71 -14.26 4.54
CA LEU A 363 5.11 -14.55 4.26
C LEU A 363 5.79 -13.28 3.78
N PHE A 364 7.03 -13.10 4.19
CA PHE A 364 7.80 -11.92 3.84
C PHE A 364 9.19 -12.33 3.44
N TRP A 365 9.68 -11.73 2.36
CA TRP A 365 11.13 -11.65 2.16
C TRP A 365 11.71 -10.62 3.12
N LYS A 366 12.99 -10.76 3.47
CA LYS A 366 13.70 -9.83 4.35
C LYS A 366 15.00 -9.39 3.68
N THR A 367 15.24 -8.09 3.62
CA THR A 367 16.51 -7.47 3.23
C THR A 367 16.98 -6.54 4.33
N PHE A 368 18.31 -6.39 4.40
CA PHE A 368 19.01 -5.61 5.42
C PHE A 368 18.78 -6.19 6.83
N ASP A 369 19.86 -6.36 7.57
CA ASP A 369 19.76 -6.76 8.97
C ASP A 369 19.60 -5.54 9.88
N ASP A 370 19.44 -5.79 11.17
CA ASP A 370 19.38 -4.73 12.19
C ASP A 370 20.55 -3.76 11.98
N ALA A 371 20.26 -2.46 12.07
CA ALA A 371 21.31 -1.43 12.02
C ALA A 371 22.28 -1.70 13.17
N SER A 372 23.46 -2.26 12.84
CA SER A 372 24.54 -2.56 13.77
C SER A 372 25.11 -1.31 14.42
#